data_AF-A0A1B2I5C5-F1
#
_entry.id   AF-A0A1B2I5C5-F1
#
_cell.length_a   1.000
_cell.length_b   1.000
_cell.length_c   1.000
_cell.angle_alpha   90.00
_cell.angle_beta   90.00
_cell.angle_gamma   90.00
#
_symmetry.space_group_name_H-M   'P 1'
#
loop_
_entity.id
_entity.type
_entity.pdbx_description
1 polymer ?
#
loop_
_entity_poly.entity_id
_entity_poly.type
_entity_poly.pdbx_seq_one_letter_code
_entity_poly.pdbx_strand_id
1 'polypeptide(L)'
;MRRSISTLAIRIVWGLLCLTFSILIVSDVVSFVKEPSQYPLGTELGWCYRSPRNYIGSGLLLVGWELAGTLSSVFCERKHGRAALIGHFTATAAYIAYIFVKIINGSW
;
A
#
# COMPACT_ATOMS: atom_id res chain seq x y z
N MET A 1 20.21 -10.90 23.32
CA MET A 1 19.79 -11.20 21.92
C MET A 1 20.56 -10.29 20.98
N ARG A 2 21.54 -10.82 20.23
CA ARG A 2 22.29 -10.07 19.23
C ARG A 2 21.39 -9.89 18.00
N ARG A 3 20.96 -8.66 17.71
CA ARG A 3 20.23 -8.36 16.45
C ARG A 3 21.19 -8.62 15.30
N SER A 4 20.83 -9.48 14.34
CA SER A 4 21.59 -9.53 13.10
C SER A 4 21.34 -8.21 12.35
N ILE A 5 22.40 -7.62 11.83
CA ILE A 5 22.35 -6.38 11.05
C ILE A 5 21.33 -6.51 9.90
N SER A 6 21.21 -7.71 9.33
CA SER A 6 20.25 -8.06 8.28
C SER A 6 18.79 -7.79 8.66
N THR A 7 18.36 -8.14 9.89
CA THR A 7 16.97 -7.94 10.32
C THR A 7 16.64 -6.46 10.49
N LEU A 8 17.62 -5.65 10.93
CA LEU A 8 17.43 -4.20 11.04
C LEU A 8 17.36 -3.54 9.65
N ALA A 9 18.26 -3.92 8.75
CA ALA A 9 18.28 -3.42 7.39
C ALA A 9 16.97 -3.71 6.65
N ILE A 10 16.45 -4.95 6.74
CA ILE A 10 15.17 -5.35 6.13
C ILE A 10 14.01 -4.48 6.64
N ARG A 11 13.95 -4.20 7.94
CA ARG A 11 12.92 -3.34 8.52
C ARG A 11 12.99 -1.92 7.96
N ILE A 12 14.18 -1.34 7.92
CA ILE A 12 14.39 0.02 7.40
C ILE A 12 13.98 0.09 5.94
N VAL A 13 14.42 -0.86 5.12
CA VAL A 13 14.06 -0.93 3.70
C VAL A 13 12.54 -1.04 3.53
N TRP A 14 11.88 -1.92 4.29
CA TRP A 14 10.42 -2.06 4.24
C TRP A 14 9.71 -0.75 4.63
N GLY A 15 10.17 -0.09 5.69
CA GLY A 15 9.63 1.18 6.13
C GLY A 15 9.76 2.28 5.08
N LEU A 16 10.92 2.38 4.44
CA LEU A 16 11.16 3.35 3.37
C LEU A 16 10.29 3.05 2.15
N LEU A 17 10.12 1.78 1.77
CA LEU A 17 9.23 1.38 0.69
C LEU A 17 7.79 1.83 0.96
N CYS A 18 7.27 1.54 2.17
CA CYS A 18 5.91 1.94 2.54
C CYS A 18 5.75 3.47 2.51
N LEU A 19 6.75 4.21 2.98
CA LEU A 19 6.74 5.67 2.94
C LEU A 19 6.73 6.20 1.50
N THR A 20 7.55 5.62 0.62
CA THR A 20 7.56 5.98 -0.81
C THR A 20 6.21 5.70 -1.46
N PHE A 21 5.60 4.53 -1.22
CA PHE A 21 4.27 4.22 -1.73
C PHE A 21 3.22 5.19 -1.22
N SER A 22 3.27 5.58 0.06
CA SER A 22 2.37 6.60 0.62
C SER A 22 2.43 7.91 -0.16
N ILE A 23 3.64 8.38 -0.48
CA ILE A 23 3.85 9.61 -1.27
C ILE A 23 3.27 9.46 -2.67
N LEU A 24 3.50 8.32 -3.32
CA LEU A 24 2.96 8.05 -4.66
C LEU A 24 1.44 8.03 -4.67
N ILE A 25 0.80 7.39 -3.70
CA ILE A 25 -0.66 7.34 -3.58
C ILE A 25 -1.23 8.74 -3.33
N VAL A 26 -0.62 9.52 -2.41
CA VAL A 26 -1.05 10.90 -2.17
C VAL A 26 -0.90 11.75 -3.43
N SER A 27 0.22 11.62 -4.14
CA SER A 27 0.45 12.32 -5.41
C SER A 27 -0.60 11.96 -6.45
N ASP A 28 -0.94 10.69 -6.58
CA ASP A 28 -1.97 10.21 -7.50
C ASP A 28 -3.36 10.75 -7.15
N VAL A 29 -3.75 10.72 -5.86
CA VAL A 29 -5.01 11.31 -5.41
C VAL A 29 -5.05 12.82 -5.66
N VAL A 30 -3.93 13.54 -5.47
CA VAL A 30 -3.85 14.97 -5.78
C VAL A 30 -3.98 15.22 -7.28
N SER A 31 -3.34 14.42 -8.13
CA SER A 31 -3.49 14.50 -9.58
C SER A 31 -4.94 14.24 -10.00
N PHE A 32 -5.57 13.21 -9.43
CA PHE A 32 -6.99 12.93 -9.63
C PHE A 32 -7.89 14.10 -9.25
N VAL A 33 -7.65 14.75 -8.11
CA VAL A 33 -8.46 15.90 -7.67
C VAL A 33 -8.30 17.09 -8.63
N LYS A 34 -7.12 17.28 -9.22
CA LYS A 34 -6.87 18.36 -10.19
C LYS A 34 -7.50 18.07 -11.55
N GLU A 35 -7.34 16.86 -12.06
CA GLU A 35 -7.73 16.47 -13.42
C GLU A 35 -8.48 15.11 -13.42
N PRO A 36 -9.71 15.05 -12.87
CA PRO A 36 -10.43 13.79 -12.71
C PRO A 36 -10.84 13.12 -14.03
N SER A 37 -10.89 13.88 -15.13
CA SER A 37 -11.22 13.39 -16.48
C SER A 37 -10.15 12.47 -17.07
N GLN A 38 -8.92 12.48 -16.55
CA GLN A 38 -7.84 11.58 -16.99
C GLN A 38 -7.96 10.17 -16.40
N TYR A 39 -8.83 9.99 -15.41
CA TYR A 39 -9.01 8.73 -14.71
C TYR A 39 -10.23 7.99 -15.29
N PRO A 40 -10.18 6.65 -15.37
CA PRO A 40 -11.23 5.85 -16.00
C PRO A 40 -12.44 5.67 -15.07
N LEU A 41 -13.01 6.77 -14.58
CA LEU A 41 -14.19 6.75 -13.72
C LEU A 41 -15.43 6.24 -14.45
N GLY A 42 -16.28 5.53 -13.73
CA GLY A 42 -17.51 4.95 -14.27
C GLY A 42 -17.30 3.70 -15.14
N THR A 43 -16.06 3.23 -15.26
CA THR A 43 -15.73 1.98 -15.96
C THR A 43 -15.94 0.76 -15.05
N GLU A 44 -15.92 -0.43 -15.65
CA GLU A 44 -15.99 -1.71 -14.93
C GLU A 44 -14.66 -2.11 -14.25
N LEU A 45 -13.64 -1.22 -14.24
CA LEU A 45 -12.32 -1.46 -13.63
C LEU A 45 -12.32 -1.61 -12.09
N GLY A 46 -13.49 -1.82 -11.49
CA GLY A 46 -13.66 -2.13 -10.08
C GLY A 46 -14.23 -0.98 -9.25
N TRP A 47 -14.50 -1.30 -7.98
CA TRP A 47 -15.21 -0.41 -7.05
C TRP A 47 -14.53 0.95 -6.86
N CYS A 48 -13.19 1.01 -6.95
CA CYS A 48 -12.41 2.25 -6.81
C CYS A 48 -12.72 3.28 -7.88
N TYR A 49 -12.96 2.83 -9.13
CA TYR A 49 -13.25 3.72 -10.26
C TYR A 49 -14.74 4.04 -10.43
N ARG A 50 -15.62 3.49 -9.58
CA ARG A 50 -17.07 3.67 -9.71
C ARG A 50 -17.52 5.13 -9.50
N SER A 51 -16.84 5.88 -8.65
CA SER A 51 -17.13 7.29 -8.41
C SER A 51 -15.90 8.05 -7.90
N PRO A 52 -15.86 9.39 -7.99
CA PRO A 52 -14.79 10.18 -7.39
C PRO A 52 -14.60 9.92 -5.89
N ARG A 53 -15.70 9.73 -5.15
CA ARG A 53 -15.66 9.42 -3.72
C ARG A 53 -14.99 8.08 -3.45
N ASN A 54 -15.27 7.07 -4.29
CA ASN A 54 -14.65 5.76 -4.15
C ASN A 54 -13.15 5.84 -4.45
N TYR A 55 -12.75 6.60 -5.46
CA TYR A 55 -11.36 6.76 -5.84
C TYR A 55 -10.54 7.38 -4.69
N ILE A 56 -10.98 8.55 -4.21
CA ILE A 56 -10.35 9.24 -3.07
C ILE A 56 -10.36 8.35 -1.83
N GLY A 57 -11.50 7.70 -1.54
CA GLY A 57 -11.62 6.79 -0.39
C GLY A 57 -10.64 5.62 -0.46
N SER A 58 -10.48 5.01 -1.64
CA SER A 58 -9.52 3.93 -1.84
C SER A 58 -8.08 4.40 -1.68
N GLY A 59 -7.74 5.59 -2.20
CA GLY A 59 -6.43 6.21 -1.99
C GLY A 59 -6.12 6.46 -0.51
N LEU A 60 -7.07 7.02 0.25
CA LEU A 60 -6.91 7.24 1.70
C LEU A 60 -6.74 5.93 2.48
N LEU A 61 -7.48 4.87 2.12
CA LEU A 61 -7.32 3.55 2.71
C LEU A 61 -5.93 2.98 2.44
N LEU A 62 -5.43 3.10 1.20
CA LEU A 62 -4.08 2.66 0.83
C LEU A 62 -3.01 3.47 1.57
N VAL A 63 -3.15 4.79 1.68
CA VAL A 63 -2.22 5.61 2.49
C VAL A 63 -2.23 5.17 3.95
N GLY A 64 -3.39 4.93 4.54
CA GLY A 64 -3.50 4.42 5.92
C GLY A 64 -2.78 3.07 6.10
N TRP A 65 -2.90 2.18 5.12
CA TRP A 65 -2.23 0.89 5.11
C TRP A 65 -0.69 1.03 5.04
N GLU A 66 -0.19 1.89 4.17
CA GLU A 66 1.26 2.14 4.03
C GLU A 66 1.85 2.87 5.24
N LEU A 67 1.10 3.78 5.85
CA LEU A 67 1.49 4.39 7.13
C LEU A 67 1.58 3.34 8.24
N ALA A 68 0.63 2.39 8.31
CA ALA A 68 0.72 1.29 9.27
C ALA A 68 1.97 0.42 9.05
N GLY A 69 2.36 0.16 7.80
CA GLY A 69 3.61 -0.51 7.44
C GLY A 69 4.85 0.25 7.90
N THR A 70 4.86 1.57 7.67
CA THR A 70 5.93 2.48 8.10
C THR A 70 6.06 2.49 9.62
N LEU A 71 4.96 2.66 10.35
CA LEU A 71 4.96 2.64 11.83
C LEU A 71 5.39 1.27 12.38
N SER A 72 4.96 0.17 11.73
CA SER A 72 5.39 -1.19 12.07
C SER A 72 6.88 -1.43 11.81
N SER A 73 7.48 -0.72 10.87
CA SER A 73 8.92 -0.82 10.63
C SER A 73 9.74 -0.14 11.75
N VAL A 74 9.25 0.98 12.29
CA VAL A 74 9.94 1.81 13.29
C VAL A 74 9.70 1.31 14.72
N PHE A 75 8.45 1.17 15.13
CA PHE A 75 8.08 1.07 16.56
C PHE A 75 7.99 -0.37 17.08
N CYS A 76 7.99 -1.35 16.19
CA CYS A 76 7.55 -2.70 16.51
C CYS A 76 8.71 -3.67 16.80
N GLU A 77 9.62 -3.24 17.70
CA GLU A 77 10.76 -4.06 18.16
C GLU A 77 10.36 -5.15 19.19
N ARG A 78 9.13 -5.10 19.71
CA ARG A 78 8.56 -6.06 20.67
C ARG A 78 7.94 -7.27 19.95
N LYS A 79 7.73 -8.38 20.68
CA LYS A 79 7.21 -9.66 20.15
C LYS A 79 5.94 -9.50 19.27
N HIS A 80 5.00 -8.64 19.69
CA HIS A 80 3.78 -8.34 18.93
C HIS A 80 4.03 -7.51 17.67
N GLY A 81 5.04 -6.65 17.70
CA GLY A 81 5.39 -5.80 16.58
C GLY A 81 6.00 -6.55 15.40
N ARG A 82 6.79 -7.59 15.68
CA ARG A 82 7.32 -8.46 14.62
C ARG A 82 6.21 -9.22 13.89
N ALA A 83 5.17 -9.65 14.61
CA ALA A 83 3.99 -10.29 14.01
C ALA A 83 3.20 -9.30 13.14
N ALA A 84 3.01 -8.06 13.60
CA ALA A 84 2.36 -7.01 12.82
C ALA A 84 3.12 -6.70 11.51
N LEU A 85 4.45 -6.58 11.57
CA LEU A 85 5.28 -6.35 10.39
C LEU A 85 5.20 -7.49 9.38
N ILE A 86 5.28 -8.75 9.85
CA ILE A 86 5.15 -9.93 8.98
C ILE A 86 3.74 -9.99 8.39
N GLY A 87 2.71 -9.70 9.18
CA GLY A 87 1.33 -9.68 8.72
C GLY A 87 1.11 -8.62 7.63
N HIS A 88 1.62 -7.41 7.84
CA HIS A 88 1.58 -6.32 6.86
C HIS A 88 2.29 -6.74 5.56
N PHE A 89 3.53 -7.21 5.64
CA PHE A 89 4.28 -7.69 4.48
C PHE A 89 3.53 -8.78 3.71
N THR A 90 3.00 -9.78 4.41
CA THR A 90 2.31 -10.93 3.79
C THR A 90 1.02 -10.48 3.10
N ALA A 91 0.23 -9.61 3.74
CA ALA A 91 -0.99 -9.09 3.16
C ALA A 91 -0.71 -8.19 1.93
N THR A 92 0.31 -7.32 1.99
CA THR A 92 0.74 -6.51 0.84
C THR A 92 1.21 -7.39 -0.32
N ALA A 93 2.05 -8.39 -0.05
CA ALA A 93 2.53 -9.32 -1.08
C ALA A 93 1.38 -10.12 -1.72
N ALA A 94 0.43 -10.59 -0.91
CA ALA A 94 -0.76 -11.29 -1.40
C ALA A 94 -1.65 -10.39 -2.27
N TYR A 95 -1.85 -9.13 -1.88
CA TYR A 95 -2.60 -8.15 -2.66
C TYR A 95 -1.93 -7.85 -4.00
N ILE A 96 -0.60 -7.65 -4.00
CA ILE A 96 0.17 -7.45 -5.22
C ILE A 96 0.08 -8.67 -6.13
N ALA A 97 0.25 -9.89 -5.59
CA ALA A 97 0.13 -11.13 -6.36
C ALA A 97 -1.28 -11.27 -6.98
N TYR A 98 -2.32 -10.93 -6.22
CA TYR A 98 -3.70 -10.92 -6.71
C TYR A 98 -3.87 -9.94 -7.89
N ILE A 99 -3.33 -8.72 -7.80
CA ILE A 99 -3.35 -7.76 -8.90
C ILE A 99 -2.62 -8.33 -10.13
N PHE A 100 -1.41 -8.90 -9.96
CA PHE A 100 -0.66 -9.48 -11.06
C PHE A 100 -1.44 -10.60 -11.76
N VAL A 101 -2.07 -11.50 -10.99
CA VAL A 101 -2.91 -12.57 -11.54
C VAL A 101 -4.08 -11.98 -12.34
N LYS A 102 -4.75 -10.94 -11.83
CA LYS A 102 -5.82 -10.25 -12.56
C LYS A 102 -5.34 -9.62 -13.87
N ILE A 103 -4.17 -8.97 -13.85
CA ILE A 103 -3.55 -8.35 -15.04
C ILE A 103 -3.25 -9.42 -16.09
N ILE A 104 -2.59 -10.52 -15.70
CA ILE A 104 -2.20 -11.61 -16.60
C ILE A 104 -3.44 -12.26 -17.24
N ASN A 105 -4.50 -12.45 -16.46
CA ASN A 105 -5.72 -13.10 -16.93
C ASN A 105 -6.68 -12.16 -17.67
N GLY A 106 -6.34 -10.88 -17.83
CA GLY A 106 -7.21 -9.88 -18.47
C GLY A 106 -8.54 -9.64 -17.76
N SER A 107 -8.66 -10.07 -16.50
CA SER A 107 -9.90 -10.01 -15.71
C SER A 107 -9.90 -8.74 -14.87
N TRP A 108 -10.48 -7.67 -15.40
CA TRP A 108 -10.70 -6.42 -14.66
C TRP A 108 -12.06 -6.42 -14.00
#